data_AF-A0AAD7GVB3-F1
#
_entry.id   AF-A0AAD7GVB3-F1
#
_cell.length_a   1.000
_cell.length_b   1.000
_cell.length_c   1.000
_cell.angle_alpha   90.00
_cell.angle_beta   90.00
_cell.angle_gamma   90.00
#
_symmetry.space_group_name_H-M   'P 1'
#
loop_
_entity.id
_entity.type
_entity.pdbx_description
1 polymer ?
#
loop_
_entity_poly.entity_id
_entity_poly.type
_entity_poly.pdbx_seq_one_letter_code
_entity_poly.pdbx_strand_id
1 'polypeptide(L)'
;MEKADLETYQVQLSQVDLAISSDPDNAELVSLRSELKELIDLTKSALAAQTEVASSSKAESSRKNTSSTPAHTWSAGDECLAKYSGDNNWYPARITAVGGSVDNRVYNVVFKGYNTSEQVKSSEVKSMPANHAFVAPASNKRKLSKAEEEEREKKKKKNEKKVEAKAAKAKEQTAKQATWQKFAKKSEKKGVHIAGVAGTSIFKTPDNPLGRVGVTGSGKGMTEVATQAKHKFALNDDDNL
;
A
#
# COMPACT_ATOMS: atom_id res chain seq x y z
N MET A 1 -23.72 -15.09 -11.23
CA MET A 1 -23.70 -13.62 -11.21
C MET A 1 -23.12 -13.14 -12.55
N GLU A 2 -21.94 -13.63 -12.91
CA GLU A 2 -21.22 -13.25 -14.14
C GLU A 2 -21.96 -13.45 -15.48
N LYS A 3 -22.90 -14.41 -15.58
CA LYS A 3 -23.73 -14.58 -16.79
C LYS A 3 -24.72 -13.42 -17.00
N ALA A 4 -25.30 -12.90 -15.92
CA ALA A 4 -26.20 -11.75 -15.99
C ALA A 4 -25.42 -10.45 -16.28
N ASP A 5 -24.18 -10.37 -15.76
CA ASP A 5 -23.28 -9.26 -16.06
C ASP A 5 -22.88 -9.25 -17.55
N LEU A 6 -22.60 -10.42 -18.12
CA LEU A 6 -22.33 -10.58 -19.56
C LEU A 6 -23.49 -10.09 -20.43
N GLU A 7 -24.73 -10.47 -20.10
CA GLU A 7 -25.92 -10.00 -20.83
C GLU A 7 -26.06 -8.48 -20.73
N THR A 8 -25.77 -7.91 -19.57
CA THR A 8 -25.80 -6.45 -19.36
C THR A 8 -24.77 -5.72 -20.23
N TYR A 9 -23.53 -6.22 -20.30
CA TYR A 9 -22.49 -5.63 -21.15
C TYR A 9 -22.82 -5.74 -22.64
N GLN A 10 -23.46 -6.84 -23.08
CA GLN A 10 -23.93 -6.97 -24.46
C GLN A 10 -25.00 -5.93 -24.81
N VAL A 11 -25.94 -5.67 -23.90
CA VAL A 11 -26.95 -4.63 -24.09
C VAL A 11 -26.30 -3.25 -24.18
N GLN A 12 -25.35 -2.95 -23.29
CA GLN A 12 -24.60 -1.69 -23.34
C GLN A 12 -23.84 -1.52 -24.66
N LEU A 13 -23.18 -2.58 -25.14
CA LEU A 13 -22.49 -2.55 -26.42
C LEU A 13 -23.45 -2.25 -27.58
N SER A 14 -24.65 -2.85 -27.58
CA SER A 14 -25.67 -2.57 -28.61
C SER A 14 -26.13 -1.12 -28.61
N GLN A 15 -26.26 -0.51 -27.43
CA GLN A 15 -26.65 0.88 -27.27
C GLN A 15 -25.55 1.82 -27.78
N VAL A 16 -24.29 1.48 -27.50
CA VAL A 16 -23.12 2.22 -28.00
C VAL A 16 -22.99 2.08 -29.52
N ASP A 17 -23.18 0.89 -30.08
CA ASP A 17 -23.16 0.66 -31.55
C ASP A 17 -24.29 1.45 -32.25
N LEU A 18 -25.46 1.59 -31.62
CA LEU A 18 -26.56 2.43 -32.12
C LEU A 18 -26.20 3.93 -32.06
N ALA A 19 -25.57 4.38 -30.97
CA ALA A 19 -25.10 5.76 -30.83
C ALA A 19 -23.95 6.10 -31.80
N ILE A 20 -23.08 5.15 -32.12
CA ILE A 20 -22.05 5.31 -33.16
C ILE A 20 -22.67 5.35 -34.56
N SER A 21 -23.77 4.62 -34.76
CA SER A 21 -24.49 4.67 -36.04
C SER A 21 -25.18 6.02 -36.28
N SER A 22 -25.59 6.72 -35.21
CA SER A 22 -26.10 8.09 -35.30
C SER A 22 -24.98 9.13 -35.42
N ASP A 23 -23.87 8.95 -34.68
CA ASP A 23 -22.75 9.90 -34.63
C ASP A 23 -21.38 9.18 -34.79
N PRO A 24 -20.97 8.84 -36.03
CA PRO A 24 -19.76 8.06 -36.29
C PRO A 24 -18.44 8.76 -35.93
N ASP A 25 -18.43 10.09 -35.87
CA ASP A 25 -17.23 10.90 -35.62
C ASP A 25 -16.88 11.04 -34.12
N ASN A 26 -17.70 10.49 -33.21
CA ASN A 26 -17.45 10.58 -31.78
C ASN A 26 -16.42 9.54 -31.31
N ALA A 27 -15.17 9.97 -31.19
CA ALA A 27 -14.03 9.14 -30.76
C ALA A 27 -14.25 8.44 -29.40
N GLU A 28 -14.96 9.08 -28.47
CA GLU A 28 -15.25 8.51 -27.14
C GLU A 28 -16.14 7.27 -27.22
N LEU A 29 -17.13 7.28 -28.12
CA LEU A 29 -18.01 6.12 -28.31
C LEU A 29 -17.26 4.97 -28.98
N VAL A 30 -16.35 5.27 -29.91
CA VAL A 30 -15.49 4.25 -30.54
C VAL A 30 -14.55 3.60 -29.53
N SER A 31 -13.98 4.39 -28.60
CA SER A 31 -13.18 3.85 -27.47
C SER A 31 -14.03 2.96 -26.57
N LEU A 32 -15.19 3.46 -26.12
CA LEU A 32 -16.11 2.72 -25.25
C LEU A 32 -16.59 1.41 -25.87
N ARG A 33 -16.85 1.41 -27.18
CA ARG A 33 -17.19 0.20 -27.95
C ARG A 33 -16.06 -0.82 -27.92
N SER A 34 -14.80 -0.39 -28.03
CA SER A 34 -13.64 -1.27 -27.96
C SER A 34 -13.47 -1.87 -26.56
N GLU A 35 -13.53 -1.02 -25.54
CA GLU A 35 -13.42 -1.43 -24.13
C GLU A 35 -14.53 -2.42 -23.73
N LEU A 36 -15.78 -2.18 -24.13
CA LEU A 36 -16.90 -3.09 -23.86
C LEU A 36 -16.73 -4.45 -24.56
N LYS A 37 -16.17 -4.48 -25.77
CA LYS A 37 -15.87 -5.75 -26.46
C LYS A 37 -14.81 -6.56 -25.70
N GLU A 38 -13.74 -5.91 -25.25
CA GLU A 38 -12.68 -6.56 -24.47
C GLU A 38 -13.21 -7.10 -23.13
N LEU A 39 -14.05 -6.31 -22.42
CA LEU A 39 -14.69 -6.75 -21.18
C LEU A 39 -15.59 -7.97 -21.39
N ILE A 40 -16.38 -8.00 -22.48
CA ILE A 40 -17.23 -9.15 -22.82
C ILE A 40 -16.37 -10.39 -23.09
N ASP A 41 -15.28 -10.26 -23.83
CA ASP A 41 -14.42 -11.39 -24.17
C ASP A 41 -13.68 -11.94 -22.95
N LEU A 42 -13.17 -11.05 -22.07
CA LEU A 42 -12.57 -11.44 -20.80
C LEU A 42 -13.59 -12.19 -19.93
N THR A 43 -14.82 -11.67 -19.84
CA THR A 43 -15.90 -12.28 -19.05
C THR A 43 -16.31 -13.64 -19.62
N LYS A 44 -16.46 -13.77 -20.95
CA LYS A 44 -16.71 -15.06 -21.62
C LYS A 44 -15.63 -16.09 -21.31
N SER A 45 -14.36 -15.67 -21.36
CA SER A 45 -13.22 -16.55 -21.06
C SER A 45 -13.21 -17.01 -19.60
N ALA A 46 -13.55 -16.10 -18.66
CA ALA A 46 -13.72 -16.43 -17.25
C ALA A 46 -14.87 -17.42 -17.01
N LEU A 47 -16.02 -17.24 -17.67
CA LEU A 47 -17.13 -18.19 -17.60
C LEU A 47 -16.74 -19.57 -18.14
N ALA A 48 -16.05 -19.62 -19.28
CA ALA A 48 -15.60 -20.88 -19.87
C ALA A 48 -14.64 -21.63 -18.93
N ALA A 49 -13.68 -20.91 -18.32
CA ALA A 49 -12.79 -21.47 -17.32
C ALA A 49 -13.56 -22.00 -16.10
N GLN A 50 -14.59 -21.28 -15.62
CA GLN A 50 -15.42 -21.72 -14.49
C GLN A 50 -16.30 -22.93 -14.80
N THR A 51 -16.78 -23.09 -16.04
CA THR A 51 -17.56 -24.28 -16.44
C THR A 51 -16.71 -25.54 -16.55
N GLU A 52 -15.45 -25.42 -16.98
CA GLU A 52 -14.52 -26.57 -17.08
C GLU A 52 -14.11 -27.12 -15.71
N VAL A 53 -13.95 -26.28 -14.68
CA VAL A 53 -13.71 -26.75 -13.30
C VAL A 53 -14.93 -27.41 -12.65
N ALA A 54 -16.15 -27.07 -13.07
CA ALA A 54 -17.37 -27.67 -12.51
C ALA A 54 -17.60 -29.11 -13.00
N SER A 55 -17.23 -29.43 -14.25
CA SER A 55 -17.43 -30.76 -14.86
C SER A 55 -16.40 -31.83 -14.46
N SER A 56 -15.26 -31.46 -13.84
CA SER A 56 -14.25 -32.43 -13.37
C SER A 56 -14.44 -32.88 -11.91
N SER A 57 -15.44 -32.37 -11.20
CA SER A 57 -15.63 -32.68 -9.76
C SER A 57 -16.46 -33.93 -9.46
N LYS A 58 -16.83 -34.75 -10.48
CA LYS A 58 -17.59 -36.01 -10.25
C LYS A 58 -16.87 -37.32 -10.60
N ALA A 59 -15.64 -37.29 -11.10
CA ALA A 59 -14.85 -38.50 -11.31
C ALA A 59 -13.37 -38.21 -11.08
N GLU A 60 -12.84 -38.65 -9.94
CA GLU A 60 -11.55 -39.34 -9.80
C GLU A 60 -11.10 -39.21 -8.34
N SER A 61 -11.72 -40.01 -7.48
CA SER A 61 -10.99 -40.54 -6.34
C SER A 61 -9.88 -41.43 -6.91
N SER A 62 -8.64 -41.22 -6.45
CA SER A 62 -7.48 -42.10 -6.67
C SER A 62 -6.69 -41.91 -7.97
N ARG A 63 -5.68 -41.01 -7.97
CA ARG A 63 -4.28 -41.35 -8.34
C ARG A 63 -3.30 -40.16 -8.29
N LYS A 64 -2.25 -40.36 -7.48
CA LYS A 64 -0.82 -40.04 -7.68
C LYS A 64 -0.39 -38.59 -7.98
N ASN A 65 0.22 -38.00 -6.96
CA ASN A 65 1.64 -37.63 -6.89
C ASN A 65 2.42 -37.55 -8.23
N THR A 66 2.55 -36.34 -8.79
CA THR A 66 3.79 -35.81 -9.40
C THR A 66 3.69 -34.30 -9.62
N SER A 67 4.72 -33.60 -9.16
CA SER A 67 5.22 -32.27 -9.52
C SER A 67 4.73 -31.65 -10.85
N SER A 68 4.01 -30.53 -10.74
CA SER A 68 4.00 -29.38 -11.67
C SER A 68 2.83 -28.47 -11.26
N THR A 69 3.08 -27.49 -10.39
CA THR A 69 2.05 -26.49 -10.09
C THR A 69 2.04 -25.45 -11.21
N PRO A 70 0.90 -25.16 -11.85
CA PRO A 70 0.76 -23.92 -12.62
C PRO A 70 1.04 -22.77 -11.66
N ALA A 71 1.61 -21.67 -12.15
CA ALA A 71 1.99 -20.49 -11.37
C ALA A 71 0.79 -19.96 -10.55
N HIS A 72 0.63 -20.47 -9.33
CA HIS A 72 -0.43 -20.04 -8.44
C HIS A 72 -0.06 -18.64 -7.96
N THR A 73 -0.82 -17.65 -8.43
CA THR A 73 -0.63 -16.26 -8.02
C THR A 73 -1.31 -16.08 -6.69
N TRP A 74 -0.51 -15.83 -5.66
CA TRP A 74 -1.02 -15.70 -4.31
C TRP A 74 -1.49 -14.29 -3.99
N SER A 75 -2.50 -14.18 -3.14
CA SER A 75 -3.06 -12.92 -2.66
C SER A 75 -2.80 -12.71 -1.16
N ALA A 76 -2.89 -11.45 -0.73
CA ALA A 76 -2.83 -11.13 0.69
C ALA A 76 -4.05 -11.73 1.41
N GLY A 77 -3.81 -12.53 2.43
CA GLY A 77 -4.84 -13.27 3.15
C GLY A 77 -4.71 -14.78 3.01
N ASP A 78 -4.08 -15.28 1.94
CA ASP A 78 -4.05 -16.70 1.62
C ASP A 78 -3.17 -17.50 2.59
N GLU A 79 -3.57 -18.75 2.82
CA GLU A 79 -2.84 -19.69 3.66
C GLU A 79 -1.88 -20.54 2.83
N CYS A 80 -0.61 -20.57 3.22
CA CYS A 80 0.45 -21.23 2.48
C CYS A 80 1.44 -21.94 3.40
N LEU A 81 2.22 -22.86 2.85
CA LEU A 81 3.47 -23.33 3.45
C LEU A 81 4.58 -22.43 2.94
N ALA A 82 5.26 -21.74 3.84
CA ALA A 82 6.42 -20.93 3.50
C ALA A 82 7.69 -21.57 4.07
N LYS A 83 8.79 -21.44 3.33
CA LYS A 83 10.11 -21.88 3.78
C LYS A 83 10.71 -20.84 4.74
N TYR A 84 11.12 -21.26 5.93
CA TYR A 84 11.81 -20.39 6.89
C TYR A 84 13.31 -20.33 6.59
N SER A 85 13.92 -19.13 6.53
CA SER A 85 15.35 -19.01 6.19
C SER A 85 16.30 -19.63 7.22
N GLY A 86 15.90 -19.66 8.49
CA GLY A 86 16.77 -20.12 9.58
C GLY A 86 17.10 -21.61 9.52
N ASP A 87 16.14 -22.44 9.12
CA ASP A 87 16.29 -23.90 9.10
C ASP A 87 15.90 -24.55 7.76
N ASN A 88 15.47 -23.75 6.78
CA ASN A 88 15.00 -24.19 5.47
C ASN A 88 13.78 -25.13 5.50
N ASN A 89 13.07 -25.23 6.63
CA ASN A 89 11.87 -26.04 6.77
C ASN A 89 10.60 -25.29 6.34
N TRP A 90 9.56 -26.05 6.01
CA TRP A 90 8.28 -25.52 5.57
C TRP A 90 7.32 -25.42 6.74
N TYR A 91 6.84 -24.21 7.00
CA TYR A 91 5.91 -23.92 8.09
C TYR A 91 4.62 -23.31 7.55
N PRO A 92 3.48 -23.62 8.18
CA PRO A 92 2.22 -22.97 7.85
C PRO A 92 2.34 -21.47 8.10
N ALA A 93 1.94 -20.67 7.12
CA ALA A 93 2.05 -19.23 7.14
C ALA A 93 0.84 -18.61 6.43
N ARG A 94 0.66 -17.31 6.64
CA ARG A 94 -0.35 -16.49 5.96
C ARG A 94 0.32 -15.36 5.23
N ILE A 95 -0.08 -15.12 3.98
CA ILE A 95 0.42 -14.02 3.17
C ILE A 95 -0.19 -12.71 3.67
N THR A 96 0.66 -11.74 3.97
CA THR A 96 0.27 -10.42 4.48
C THR A 96 0.32 -9.35 3.40
N ALA A 97 1.29 -9.43 2.50
CA ALA A 97 1.43 -8.51 1.39
C ALA A 97 2.12 -9.21 0.21
N VAL A 98 1.76 -8.77 -0.99
CA VAL A 98 2.29 -9.30 -2.25
C VAL A 98 3.04 -8.16 -2.96
N GLY A 99 4.34 -8.30 -3.12
CA GLY A 99 5.23 -7.29 -3.71
C GLY A 99 6.05 -7.83 -4.89
N GLY A 100 6.94 -6.99 -5.42
CA GLY A 100 7.81 -7.34 -6.54
C GLY A 100 7.19 -7.17 -7.93
N SER A 101 7.98 -7.47 -8.95
CA SER A 101 7.55 -7.47 -10.36
C SER A 101 6.81 -8.77 -10.69
N VAL A 102 6.13 -8.82 -11.85
CA VAL A 102 5.45 -10.04 -12.33
C VAL A 102 6.45 -11.20 -12.48
N ASP A 103 7.65 -10.92 -13.00
CA ASP A 103 8.73 -11.92 -13.13
C ASP A 103 9.41 -12.30 -11.80
N ASN A 104 9.43 -11.39 -10.83
CA ASN A 104 10.10 -11.58 -9.53
C ASN A 104 9.13 -11.26 -8.41
N ARG A 105 8.09 -12.10 -8.26
CA ARG A 105 7.08 -11.94 -7.22
C ARG A 105 7.67 -12.30 -5.86
N VAL A 106 7.44 -11.41 -4.90
CA VAL A 106 7.94 -11.53 -3.53
C VAL A 106 6.75 -11.44 -2.58
N TYR A 107 6.67 -12.36 -1.63
CA TYR A 107 5.58 -12.47 -0.68
C TYR A 107 6.07 -12.20 0.73
N ASN A 108 5.36 -11.35 1.47
CA ASN A 108 5.57 -11.19 2.90
C ASN A 108 4.63 -12.12 3.64
N VAL A 109 5.18 -13.09 4.37
CA VAL A 109 4.42 -14.12 5.08
C VAL A 109 4.58 -13.97 6.59
N VAL A 110 3.56 -14.33 7.36
CA VAL A 110 3.62 -14.46 8.82
C VAL A 110 3.34 -15.92 9.17
N PHE A 111 4.26 -16.55 9.89
CA PHE A 111 4.15 -17.95 10.27
C PHE A 111 3.03 -18.17 11.30
N LYS A 112 2.24 -19.22 11.16
CA LYS A 112 1.21 -19.59 12.15
C LYS A 112 1.89 -20.13 13.41
N GLY A 113 1.55 -19.58 14.57
CA GLY A 113 2.14 -19.94 15.87
C GLY A 113 3.37 -19.13 16.25
N TYR A 114 3.96 -18.38 15.31
CA TYR A 114 5.11 -17.51 15.54
C TYR A 114 4.77 -16.10 15.03
N ASN A 115 4.95 -15.05 15.82
CA ASN A 115 4.69 -13.68 15.33
C ASN A 115 5.83 -13.13 14.45
N THR A 116 6.51 -14.02 13.72
CA THR A 116 7.66 -13.71 12.86
C THR A 116 7.16 -13.53 11.43
N SER A 117 7.52 -12.40 10.82
CA SER A 117 7.27 -12.12 9.41
C SER A 117 8.55 -12.30 8.60
N GLU A 118 8.44 -12.91 7.43
CA GLU A 118 9.57 -13.11 6.52
C GLU A 118 9.18 -12.82 5.07
N GLN A 119 10.16 -12.42 4.28
CA GLN A 119 10.00 -12.18 2.86
C GLN A 119 10.51 -13.40 2.08
N VAL A 120 9.61 -14.04 1.35
CA VAL A 120 9.87 -15.29 0.61
C VAL A 120 9.55 -15.13 -0.87
N LYS A 121 10.27 -15.85 -1.72
CA LYS A 121 10.04 -15.84 -3.19
C LYS A 121 8.91 -16.79 -3.56
N SER A 122 8.40 -16.69 -4.79
CA SER A 122 7.41 -17.65 -5.32
C SER A 122 7.84 -19.12 -5.19
N SER A 123 9.13 -19.42 -5.35
CA SER A 123 9.69 -20.78 -5.21
C SER A 123 9.67 -21.30 -3.77
N GLU A 124 9.53 -20.43 -2.78
CA GLU A 124 9.60 -20.70 -1.35
C GLU A 124 8.20 -20.71 -0.70
N VAL A 125 7.15 -20.71 -1.53
CA VAL A 125 5.75 -20.75 -1.11
C VAL A 125 5.03 -21.91 -1.79
N LYS A 126 4.26 -22.69 -1.03
CA LYS A 126 3.48 -23.85 -1.49
C LYS A 126 2.05 -23.81 -0.95
N SER A 127 1.11 -24.42 -1.69
CA SER A 127 -0.26 -24.64 -1.23
C SER A 127 -0.29 -25.48 0.04
N MET A 128 -1.05 -25.02 1.03
CA MET A 128 -1.40 -25.83 2.19
C MET A 128 -2.44 -26.86 1.76
N PRO A 129 -2.20 -28.18 1.91
CA PRO A 129 -3.25 -29.15 1.67
C PRO A 129 -4.40 -28.94 2.66
N ALA A 130 -5.64 -29.16 2.23
CA ALA A 130 -6.83 -29.03 3.10
C ALA A 130 -6.78 -29.95 4.34
N ASN A 131 -6.00 -31.05 4.26
CA ASN A 131 -5.76 -31.98 5.36
C ASN A 131 -4.52 -31.63 6.20
N HIS A 132 -3.86 -30.48 5.96
CA HIS A 132 -2.77 -30.02 6.81
C HIS A 132 -3.34 -29.46 8.11
N ALA A 133 -3.76 -30.37 8.99
CA ALA A 133 -3.98 -30.03 10.38
C ALA A 133 -2.68 -29.42 10.90
N PHE A 134 -2.73 -28.14 11.28
CA PHE A 134 -1.66 -27.54 12.06
C PHE A 134 -1.58 -28.33 13.36
N VAL A 135 -0.69 -29.32 13.41
CA VAL A 135 -0.20 -29.87 14.66
C VAL A 135 0.65 -28.76 15.22
N ALA A 136 -0.02 -27.82 15.91
CA ALA A 136 0.65 -26.91 16.82
C ALA A 136 1.60 -27.81 17.63
N PRO A 137 2.92 -27.55 17.65
CA PRO A 137 3.80 -28.33 18.50
C PRO A 137 3.13 -28.33 19.86
N ALA A 138 2.79 -29.53 20.32
CA ALA A 138 2.02 -29.72 21.54
C ALA A 138 2.73 -28.87 22.58
N SER A 139 2.11 -27.74 22.91
CA SER A 139 2.49 -26.97 24.05
C SER A 139 2.20 -27.95 25.16
N ASN A 140 3.24 -28.65 25.62
CA ASN A 140 3.28 -29.13 26.99
C ASN A 140 2.66 -27.98 27.78
N LYS A 141 1.49 -28.26 28.37
CA LYS A 141 0.71 -27.30 29.13
C LYS A 141 1.52 -26.88 30.36
N ARG A 142 2.60 -26.15 30.15
CA ARG A 142 3.11 -25.22 31.13
C ARG A 142 2.20 -24.03 30.97
N LYS A 143 1.33 -23.88 31.98
CA LYS A 143 0.57 -22.67 32.29
C LYS A 143 1.32 -21.47 31.69
N LEU A 144 0.69 -20.80 30.72
CA LEU A 144 1.16 -19.51 30.21
C LEU A 144 1.41 -18.65 31.45
N SER A 145 2.68 -18.35 31.72
CA SER A 145 3.06 -17.74 32.98
C SER A 145 2.49 -16.32 33.00
N LYS A 146 1.97 -15.93 34.16
CA LYS A 146 1.41 -14.62 34.49
C LYS A 146 2.32 -13.43 34.12
N ALA A 147 3.58 -13.69 33.77
CA ALA A 147 4.59 -12.72 33.36
C ALA A 147 4.46 -12.25 31.89
N GLU A 148 4.01 -13.10 30.96
CA GLU A 148 3.95 -12.75 29.52
C GLU A 148 2.71 -11.91 29.17
N GLU A 149 1.61 -12.13 29.92
CA GLU A 149 0.39 -11.33 29.84
C GLU A 149 0.61 -9.92 30.43
N GLU A 150 1.38 -9.82 31.52
CA GLU A 150 1.76 -8.54 32.14
C GLU A 150 2.72 -7.72 31.26
N GLU A 151 3.57 -8.37 30.45
CA GLU A 151 4.46 -7.67 29.51
C GLU A 151 3.69 -7.14 28.28
N ARG A 152 2.69 -7.90 27.80
CA ARG A 152 1.78 -7.45 26.73
C ARG A 152 0.88 -6.31 27.21
N GLU A 153 0.43 -6.33 28.47
CA GLU A 153 -0.30 -5.21 29.09
C GLU A 153 0.59 -3.98 29.32
N LYS A 154 1.83 -4.15 29.81
CA LYS A 154 2.80 -3.05 29.94
C LYS A 154 3.14 -2.42 28.59
N LYS A 155 3.22 -3.20 27.50
CA LYS A 155 3.49 -2.71 26.14
C LYS A 155 2.28 -1.98 25.52
N LYS A 156 1.06 -2.47 25.75
CA LYS A 156 -0.18 -1.77 25.35
C LYS A 156 -0.35 -0.45 26.13
N LYS A 157 -0.16 -0.47 27.45
CA LYS A 157 -0.24 0.72 28.32
C LYS A 157 0.84 1.76 27.99
N LYS A 158 2.04 1.33 27.56
CA LYS A 158 3.11 2.22 27.11
C LYS A 158 2.83 2.83 25.74
N ASN A 159 2.15 2.12 24.84
CA ASN A 159 1.76 2.64 23.52
C ASN A 159 0.57 3.62 23.64
N GLU A 160 -0.42 3.28 24.46
CA GLU A 160 -1.60 4.11 24.75
C GLU A 160 -1.21 5.43 25.42
N LYS A 161 -0.34 5.38 26.44
CA LYS A 161 0.23 6.58 27.09
C LYS A 161 1.05 7.45 26.12
N LYS A 162 1.67 6.85 25.09
CA LYS A 162 2.40 7.58 24.04
C LYS A 162 1.46 8.27 23.06
N VAL A 163 0.33 7.64 22.72
CA VAL A 163 -0.70 8.21 21.85
C VAL A 163 -1.42 9.35 22.54
N GLU A 164 -1.74 9.22 23.82
CA GLU A 164 -2.38 10.27 24.61
C GLU A 164 -1.46 11.48 24.80
N ALA A 165 -0.17 11.27 25.10
CA ALA A 165 0.81 12.36 25.18
C ALA A 165 0.99 13.08 23.82
N LYS A 166 0.94 12.35 22.71
CA LYS A 166 1.01 12.94 21.36
C LYS A 166 -0.27 13.70 21.01
N ALA A 167 -1.44 13.21 21.43
CA ALA A 167 -2.72 13.89 21.26
C ALA A 167 -2.82 15.18 22.10
N ALA A 168 -2.32 15.17 23.34
CA ALA A 168 -2.24 16.37 24.18
C ALA A 168 -1.32 17.43 23.56
N LYS A 169 -0.15 17.01 23.04
CA LYS A 169 0.78 17.90 22.34
C LYS A 169 0.17 18.45 21.03
N ALA A 170 -0.62 17.67 20.31
CA ALA A 170 -1.34 18.14 19.11
C ALA A 170 -2.46 19.15 19.45
N LYS A 171 -3.20 18.93 20.55
CA LYS A 171 -4.20 19.90 21.04
C LYS A 171 -3.55 21.22 21.48
N GLU A 172 -2.39 21.18 22.11
CA GLU A 172 -1.66 22.40 22.48
C GLU A 172 -1.14 23.18 21.25
N GLN A 173 -0.68 22.47 20.21
CA GLN A 173 -0.24 23.10 18.95
C GLN A 173 -1.40 23.75 18.20
N THR A 174 -2.56 23.09 18.13
CA THR A 174 -3.76 23.68 17.50
C THR A 174 -4.28 24.90 18.27
N ALA A 175 -4.23 24.91 19.60
CA ALA A 175 -4.56 26.08 20.41
C ALA A 175 -3.60 27.26 20.17
N LYS A 176 -2.30 26.98 20.03
CA LYS A 176 -1.28 27.99 19.67
C LYS A 176 -1.53 28.58 18.28
N GLN A 177 -1.84 27.74 17.29
CA GLN A 177 -2.22 28.19 15.95
C GLN A 177 -3.50 29.03 15.97
N ALA A 178 -4.54 28.62 16.70
CA ALA A 178 -5.78 29.38 16.82
C ALA A 178 -5.56 30.75 17.49
N THR A 179 -4.65 30.82 18.48
CA THR A 179 -4.26 32.07 19.13
C THR A 179 -3.50 32.99 18.18
N TRP A 180 -2.58 32.44 17.37
CA TRP A 180 -1.89 33.17 16.30
C TRP A 180 -2.83 33.69 15.21
N GLN A 181 -3.78 32.87 14.77
CA GLN A 181 -4.80 33.27 13.79
C GLN A 181 -5.69 34.41 14.32
N LYS A 182 -6.06 34.37 15.61
CA LYS A 182 -6.80 35.47 16.27
C LYS A 182 -5.97 36.76 16.34
N PHE A 183 -4.66 36.65 16.57
CA PHE A 183 -3.76 37.81 16.54
C PHE A 183 -3.64 38.41 15.13
N ALA A 184 -3.46 37.56 14.10
CA ALA A 184 -3.38 37.99 12.70
C ALA A 184 -4.68 38.69 12.21
N LYS A 185 -5.85 38.13 12.53
CA LYS A 185 -7.15 38.77 12.18
C LYS A 185 -7.37 40.10 12.91
N LYS A 186 -6.84 40.23 14.15
CA LYS A 186 -6.94 41.47 14.93
C LYS A 186 -6.02 42.57 14.38
N SER A 187 -4.88 42.22 13.79
CA SER A 187 -4.00 43.18 13.12
C SER A 187 -4.56 43.65 11.77
N GLU A 188 -5.21 42.78 10.99
CA GLU A 188 -5.94 43.17 9.76
C GLU A 188 -7.03 44.22 10.06
N LYS A 189 -7.83 44.00 11.11
CA LYS A 189 -8.90 44.95 11.51
C LYS A 189 -8.37 46.31 11.99
N LYS A 190 -7.09 46.40 12.38
CA LYS A 190 -6.40 47.64 12.74
C LYS A 190 -5.58 48.24 11.58
N GLY A 191 -5.64 47.66 10.37
CA GLY A 191 -4.93 48.14 9.19
C GLY A 191 -3.41 47.90 9.21
N VAL A 192 -2.92 47.05 10.13
CA VAL A 192 -1.49 46.71 10.23
C VAL A 192 -1.27 45.35 9.58
N HIS A 193 -0.66 45.35 8.40
CA HIS A 193 -0.38 44.12 7.64
C HIS A 193 0.86 43.40 8.20
N ILE A 194 0.67 42.16 8.69
CA ILE A 194 1.77 41.29 9.14
C ILE A 194 2.39 40.59 7.93
N ALA A 195 3.69 40.80 7.71
CA ALA A 195 4.44 40.16 6.64
C ALA A 195 4.38 38.62 6.76
N GLY A 196 3.94 37.96 5.70
CA GLY A 196 3.81 36.50 5.60
C GLY A 196 2.39 35.93 5.62
N VAL A 197 1.39 36.67 6.12
CA VAL A 197 -0.02 36.18 6.17
C VAL A 197 -0.87 36.74 5.01
N ALA A 198 -0.63 37.98 4.57
CA ALA A 198 -1.43 38.65 3.54
C ALA A 198 -1.08 38.26 2.08
N GLY A 199 -0.20 37.27 1.86
CA GLY A 199 0.17 36.80 0.51
C GLY A 199 0.93 37.81 -0.37
N THR A 200 1.04 39.07 0.04
CA THR A 200 1.91 40.08 -0.55
C THR A 200 3.32 39.87 -0.03
N SER A 201 4.10 39.06 -0.75
CA SER A 201 5.54 38.89 -0.50
C SER A 201 6.23 40.26 -0.55
N ILE A 202 7.10 40.55 0.43
CA ILE A 202 8.00 41.71 0.43
C ILE A 202 8.95 41.72 -0.79
N PHE A 203 9.05 40.59 -1.49
CA PHE A 203 9.82 40.41 -2.72
C PHE A 203 8.95 40.31 -3.98
N LYS A 204 7.64 40.58 -3.91
CA LYS A 204 6.79 40.60 -5.10
C LYS A 204 7.20 41.78 -5.98
N THR A 205 7.72 41.47 -7.17
CA THR A 205 8.14 42.47 -8.16
C THR A 205 6.93 43.35 -8.50
N PRO A 206 7.01 44.69 -8.36
CA PRO A 206 5.96 45.58 -8.83
C PRO A 206 5.87 45.47 -10.36
N ASP A 207 4.67 45.63 -10.94
CA ASP A 207 4.39 45.55 -12.40
C ASP A 207 5.09 46.63 -13.25
N ASN A 208 6.04 47.37 -12.68
CA ASN A 208 6.86 48.34 -13.38
C ASN A 208 8.15 47.64 -13.88
N PRO A 209 8.43 47.62 -15.19
CA PRO A 209 9.56 46.89 -15.78
C PRO A 209 10.96 47.39 -15.37
N LEU A 210 11.06 48.45 -14.56
CA LEU A 210 12.32 48.93 -13.95
C LEU A 210 12.37 48.78 -12.41
N GLY A 211 11.41 48.11 -11.79
CA GLY A 211 11.34 47.96 -10.33
C GLY A 211 12.40 47.00 -9.77
N ARG A 212 13.49 47.52 -9.21
CA ARG A 212 14.46 46.71 -8.44
C ARG A 212 13.92 46.37 -7.05
N VAL A 213 13.81 45.08 -6.75
CA VAL A 213 13.58 44.57 -5.39
C VAL A 213 14.92 44.25 -4.72
N GLY A 214 15.19 44.90 -3.59
CA GLY A 214 16.37 44.65 -2.77
C GLY A 214 16.23 45.38 -1.44
N VAL A 215 16.65 44.73 -0.35
CA VAL A 215 16.77 45.37 0.96
C VAL A 215 17.89 46.40 0.88
N THR A 216 17.57 47.63 0.49
CA THR A 216 18.53 48.74 0.52
C THR A 216 18.69 49.18 1.98
N GLY A 217 19.80 48.78 2.62
CA GLY A 217 20.19 49.38 3.90
C GLY A 217 21.17 48.62 4.79
N SER A 218 21.36 47.30 4.63
CA SER A 218 22.12 46.52 5.63
C SER A 218 23.57 46.17 5.28
N GLY A 219 24.11 46.60 4.12
CA GLY A 219 25.53 46.45 3.78
C GLY A 219 26.09 45.02 3.75
N LYS A 220 25.27 43.99 3.90
CA LYS A 220 25.63 42.58 3.76
C LYS A 220 24.91 42.03 2.54
N GLY A 221 25.67 41.49 1.58
CA GLY A 221 25.13 40.77 0.43
C GLY A 221 24.36 39.51 0.85
N MET A 222 23.55 38.99 -0.08
CA MET A 222 22.78 37.75 0.07
C MET A 222 23.74 36.59 0.41
N THR A 223 23.55 35.92 1.54
CA THR A 223 24.33 34.72 1.88
C THR A 223 23.89 33.55 1.01
N GLU A 224 24.81 32.98 0.23
CA GLU A 224 24.54 31.80 -0.58
C GLU A 224 24.21 30.60 0.32
N VAL A 225 23.15 29.88 -0.05
CA VAL A 225 22.73 28.66 0.65
C VAL A 225 23.68 27.53 0.26
N ALA A 226 24.56 27.13 1.18
CA ALA A 226 25.38 25.95 1.01
C ALA A 226 24.48 24.71 0.91
N THR A 227 24.41 24.08 -0.26
CA THR A 227 23.72 22.80 -0.43
C THR A 227 24.47 21.71 0.33
N GLN A 228 23.79 21.09 1.29
CA GLN A 228 24.35 20.00 2.10
C GLN A 228 24.83 18.86 1.19
N ALA A 229 26.13 18.58 1.19
CA ALA A 229 26.69 17.47 0.44
C ALA A 229 26.21 16.13 1.05
N LYS A 230 25.77 15.20 0.20
CA LYS A 230 25.35 13.85 0.61
C LYS A 230 26.51 13.11 1.28
N HIS A 231 26.25 12.50 2.44
CA HIS A 231 27.23 11.69 3.16
C HIS A 231 27.71 10.52 2.28
N LYS A 232 29.02 10.46 2.00
CA LYS A 232 29.66 9.28 1.43
C LYS A 232 30.13 8.39 2.58
N PHE A 233 29.55 7.20 2.70
CA PHE A 233 30.08 6.16 3.57
C PHE A 233 31.29 5.55 2.87
N ALA A 234 32.48 5.73 3.46
CA ALA A 234 33.63 4.89 3.17
C ALA A 234 33.44 3.59 3.96
N LEU A 235 33.47 2.45 3.28
CA LEU A 235 33.74 1.18 3.93
C LEU A 235 35.23 1.21 4.29
N ASN A 236 35.54 1.46 5.56
CA ASN A 236 36.83 1.05 6.09
C ASN A 236 36.80 -0.48 6.16
N ASP A 237 37.28 -1.11 5.09
CA ASP A 237 37.92 -2.41 5.18
C ASP A 237 39.29 -2.13 5.78
N ASP A 238 39.40 -2.19 7.11
CA ASP A 238 40.64 -2.55 7.80
C ASP A 238 40.40 -2.75 9.30
N ASP A 239 40.98 -3.85 9.77
CA ASP A 239 41.25 -4.28 11.15
C ASP A 239 40.14 -4.99 11.96
N ASN A 240 40.13 -6.34 11.85
CA ASN A 240 40.64 -7.14 12.97
C ASN A 240 41.08 -8.54 12.50
N LEU A 241 42.39 -8.67 12.26
CA LEU A 241 43.12 -9.94 12.35
C LEU A 241 43.53 -10.15 13.82
#